data_AF-A0A2R2IT84-F1
#
_entry.id   AF-A0A2R2IT84-F1
#
_cell.length_a   1.000
_cell.length_b   1.000
_cell.length_c   1.000
_cell.angle_alpha   90.00
_cell.angle_beta   90.00
_cell.angle_gamma   90.00
#
_symmetry.space_group_name_H-M   'P 1'
#
loop_
_entity.id
_entity.type
_entity.pdbx_description
1 polymer ?
#
loop_
_entity_poly.entity_id
_entity_poly.type
_entity_poly.pdbx_seq_one_letter_code
_entity_poly.pdbx_strand_id
1 'polypeptide(L)'
;MNEVRDAFSLARSQAATMAESTLYPVALVTDGEWLAYRSGPPAGQLSSWLAACDGGAPLLESMLPEIRLLALRLALRRGLPAQGLPPRLAEPADWLAARILLLEWRQVALGLDELAALDDANRRAAELAAAAGLAWRPALPVLLSGGRGEGGLQGWSPRPAQPGAGRGVAAALDASRRARAGLAGRFEKLLNC
;
A
#
# COMPACT_ATOMS: atom_id res chain seq x y z
N MET A 1 -20.07 -5.04 -23.34
CA MET A 1 -18.76 -5.71 -23.22
C MET A 1 -17.60 -4.86 -23.79
N ASN A 2 -17.72 -3.52 -23.78
CA ASN A 2 -16.71 -2.59 -24.30
C ASN A 2 -16.02 -1.78 -23.18
N GLU A 3 -16.75 -1.53 -22.09
CA GLU A 3 -16.32 -0.73 -20.94
C GLU A 3 -15.08 -1.27 -20.23
N VAL A 4 -14.94 -2.60 -20.13
CA VAL A 4 -13.76 -3.22 -19.50
C VAL A 4 -12.51 -2.98 -20.34
N ARG A 5 -12.60 -3.16 -21.68
CA ARG A 5 -11.48 -2.89 -22.59
C ARG A 5 -11.09 -1.42 -22.61
N ASP A 6 -12.07 -0.53 -22.52
CA ASP A 6 -11.84 0.92 -22.47
C ASP A 6 -11.17 1.32 -21.15
N ALA A 7 -11.57 0.74 -20.02
CA ALA A 7 -10.92 0.93 -18.73
C ALA A 7 -9.46 0.44 -18.72
N PHE A 8 -9.18 -0.73 -19.32
CA PHE A 8 -7.81 -1.23 -19.49
C PHE A 8 -6.98 -0.33 -20.42
N SER A 9 -7.57 0.19 -21.49
CA SER A 9 -6.91 1.10 -22.44
C SER A 9 -6.56 2.45 -21.79
N LEU A 10 -7.46 2.99 -20.96
CA LEU A 10 -7.25 4.21 -20.17
C LEU A 10 -6.21 4.02 -19.07
N ALA A 11 -6.25 2.90 -18.34
CA ALA A 11 -5.23 2.58 -17.34
C ALA A 11 -3.84 2.47 -17.99
N ARG A 12 -3.77 1.85 -19.18
CA ARG A 12 -2.51 1.68 -19.92
C ARG A 12 -2.00 2.99 -20.52
N SER A 13 -2.89 3.86 -21.01
CA SER A 13 -2.49 5.19 -21.52
C SER A 13 -2.06 6.13 -20.40
N GLN A 14 -2.71 6.11 -19.23
CA GLN A 14 -2.27 6.85 -18.06
C GLN A 14 -0.93 6.35 -17.50
N ALA A 15 -0.72 5.03 -17.48
CA ALA A 15 0.58 4.46 -17.11
C ALA A 15 1.70 4.88 -18.07
N ALA A 16 1.41 5.00 -19.37
CA ALA A 16 2.36 5.47 -20.38
C ALA A 16 2.70 6.97 -20.25
N THR A 17 1.74 7.82 -19.88
CA THR A 17 1.96 9.26 -19.66
C THR A 17 2.80 9.55 -18.41
N MET A 18 2.88 8.61 -17.46
CA MET A 18 3.69 8.73 -16.23
C MET A 18 5.14 8.22 -16.38
N ALA A 19 5.57 7.88 -17.59
CA ALA A 19 6.91 7.36 -17.89
C ALA A 19 8.08 8.34 -17.64
N GLU A 20 7.85 9.55 -17.12
CA GLU A 20 8.90 10.54 -16.88
C GLU A 20 9.77 10.26 -15.64
N SER A 21 9.42 9.29 -14.78
CA SER A 21 10.25 8.93 -13.62
C SER A 21 10.37 7.41 -13.45
N THR A 22 11.61 6.91 -13.32
CA THR A 22 11.87 5.51 -12.95
C THR A 22 11.16 5.18 -11.63
N LEU A 23 10.30 4.16 -11.65
CA LEU A 23 9.65 3.63 -10.46
C LEU A 23 10.27 2.29 -10.07
N TYR A 24 10.49 2.10 -8.78
CA TYR A 24 11.11 0.91 -8.21
C TYR A 24 10.06 0.07 -7.50
N PRO A 25 10.03 -1.26 -7.74
CA PRO A 25 9.09 -2.14 -7.09
C PRO A 25 9.38 -2.24 -5.59
N VAL A 26 8.31 -2.29 -4.80
CA VAL A 26 8.30 -2.50 -3.36
C VAL A 26 7.27 -3.58 -3.07
N ALA A 27 7.75 -4.68 -2.53
CA ALA A 27 6.92 -5.78 -2.06
C ALA A 27 6.60 -5.56 -0.57
N LEU A 28 5.32 -5.51 -0.20
CA LEU A 28 4.86 -5.46 1.17
C LEU A 28 4.05 -6.71 1.55
N VAL A 29 4.49 -7.41 2.59
CA VAL A 29 3.68 -8.43 3.28
C VAL A 29 2.70 -7.69 4.19
N THR A 30 1.39 -7.92 4.00
CA THR A 30 0.32 -7.22 4.72
C THR A 30 -0.07 -7.94 6.01
N ASP A 31 0.92 -8.43 6.75
CA ASP A 31 0.73 -9.21 7.98
C ASP A 31 0.14 -8.36 9.12
N GLY A 32 0.46 -7.06 9.15
CA GLY A 32 -0.11 -6.11 10.11
C GLY A 32 -1.62 -5.95 9.97
N GLU A 33 -2.12 -5.73 8.75
CA GLU A 33 -3.55 -5.69 8.44
C GLU A 33 -4.19 -7.06 8.68
N TRP A 34 -3.54 -8.15 8.22
CA TRP A 34 -4.07 -9.50 8.39
C TRP A 34 -4.32 -9.84 9.86
N LEU A 35 -3.31 -9.65 10.71
CA LEU A 35 -3.37 -9.93 12.14
C LEU A 35 -4.29 -8.93 12.89
N ALA A 36 -4.61 -7.78 12.30
CA ALA A 36 -5.63 -6.91 12.85
C ALA A 36 -7.05 -7.50 12.73
N TYR A 37 -7.27 -8.45 11.82
CA TYR A 37 -8.60 -8.97 11.50
C TYR A 37 -8.76 -10.48 11.65
N ARG A 38 -7.66 -11.23 11.80
CA ARG A 38 -7.64 -12.70 11.84
C ARG A 38 -6.61 -13.19 12.85
N SER A 39 -6.92 -14.30 13.50
CA SER A 39 -5.96 -15.03 14.33
C SER A 39 -5.06 -15.90 13.45
N GLY A 40 -3.76 -15.86 13.72
CA GLY A 40 -2.76 -16.67 13.01
C GLY A 40 -2.18 -15.99 11.77
N PRO A 41 -1.01 -16.45 11.30
CA PRO A 41 -0.37 -15.90 10.11
C PRO A 41 -1.24 -16.12 8.87
N PRO A 42 -1.10 -15.29 7.82
CA PRO A 42 -1.73 -15.57 6.54
C PRO A 42 -1.42 -17.00 6.07
N ALA A 43 -2.45 -17.69 5.57
CA ALA A 43 -2.33 -19.06 5.11
C ALA A 43 -1.48 -19.08 3.83
N GLY A 44 -0.29 -19.69 3.89
CA GLY A 44 0.57 -19.85 2.72
C GLY A 44 1.85 -19.04 2.80
N GLN A 45 2.92 -19.73 3.19
CA GLN A 45 4.32 -19.53 2.84
C GLN A 45 4.72 -18.09 2.47
N LEU A 46 4.95 -17.25 3.50
CA LEU A 46 5.71 -16.00 3.39
C LEU A 46 6.90 -16.12 2.41
N SER A 47 7.59 -17.26 2.41
CA SER A 47 8.67 -17.59 1.48
C SER A 47 8.27 -17.68 0.00
N SER A 48 7.11 -18.25 -0.34
CA SER A 48 6.64 -18.33 -1.73
C SER A 48 6.20 -16.97 -2.24
N TRP A 49 5.56 -16.17 -1.38
CA TRP A 49 5.20 -14.80 -1.74
C TRP A 49 6.44 -13.92 -1.92
N LEU A 50 7.38 -13.96 -0.98
CA LEU A 50 8.67 -13.26 -1.09
C LEU A 50 9.47 -13.68 -2.34
N ALA A 51 9.28 -14.91 -2.81
CA ALA A 51 9.89 -15.40 -4.04
C ALA A 51 9.13 -14.99 -5.32
N ALA A 52 7.82 -14.73 -5.23
CA ALA A 52 6.96 -14.35 -6.34
C ALA A 52 6.94 -12.83 -6.61
N CYS A 53 7.53 -12.01 -5.73
CA CYS A 53 7.65 -10.58 -5.97
C CYS A 53 8.65 -10.29 -7.09
N ASP A 54 8.19 -9.62 -8.14
CA ASP A 54 9.01 -9.22 -9.28
C ASP A 54 9.89 -8.01 -8.91
N GLY A 55 11.06 -8.31 -8.38
CA GLY A 55 12.05 -7.33 -7.97
C GLY A 55 11.59 -6.44 -6.81
N GLY A 56 12.55 -5.79 -6.16
CA GLY A 56 12.27 -4.88 -5.04
C GLY A 56 12.63 -5.45 -3.68
N ALA A 57 12.76 -4.56 -2.69
CA ALA A 57 13.05 -4.96 -1.33
C ALA A 57 11.76 -5.43 -0.64
N PRO A 58 11.69 -6.66 -0.11
CA PRO A 58 10.52 -7.10 0.63
C PRO A 58 10.43 -6.38 1.97
N LEU A 59 9.23 -5.93 2.31
CA LEU A 59 8.91 -5.28 3.58
C LEU A 59 7.86 -6.09 4.34
N LEU A 60 7.93 -6.05 5.66
CA LEU A 60 6.95 -6.63 6.56
C LEU A 60 6.17 -5.49 7.21
N GLU A 61 4.86 -5.44 6.99
CA GLU A 61 4.01 -4.39 7.56
C GLU A 61 4.02 -4.38 9.09
N SER A 62 4.15 -5.54 9.73
CA SER A 62 4.32 -5.67 11.18
C SER A 62 5.54 -4.94 11.75
N MET A 63 6.55 -4.65 10.92
CA MET A 63 7.72 -3.87 11.29
C MET A 63 7.58 -2.38 10.99
N LEU A 64 6.47 -1.96 10.39
CA LEU A 64 6.19 -0.59 9.95
C LEU A 64 4.93 -0.07 10.67
N PRO A 65 4.98 0.14 12.00
CA PRO A 65 3.81 0.52 12.80
C PRO A 65 3.16 1.83 12.34
N GLU A 66 3.91 2.71 11.68
CA GLU A 66 3.43 3.96 11.10
C GLU A 66 2.28 3.71 10.10
N ILE A 67 2.28 2.58 9.38
CA ILE A 67 1.18 2.20 8.47
C ILE A 67 -0.11 1.99 9.25
N ARG A 68 -0.07 1.20 10.32
CA ARG A 68 -1.24 0.93 11.17
C ARG A 68 -1.74 2.21 11.84
N LEU A 69 -0.84 3.04 12.36
CA LEU A 69 -1.21 4.30 13.01
C LEU A 69 -1.88 5.26 12.03
N LEU A 70 -1.36 5.37 10.80
CA LEU A 70 -1.94 6.22 9.77
C LEU A 70 -3.29 5.70 9.28
N ALA A 71 -3.44 4.38 9.11
CA ALA A 71 -4.73 3.77 8.74
C ALA A 71 -5.81 4.06 9.80
N LEU A 72 -5.46 3.97 11.09
CA LEU A 72 -6.39 4.34 12.17
C LEU A 72 -6.70 5.84 12.18
N ARG A 73 -5.73 6.71 11.90
CA ARG A 73 -5.98 8.15 11.78
C ARG A 73 -6.95 8.46 10.63
N LEU A 74 -6.74 7.86 9.47
CA LEU A 74 -7.64 8.00 8.31
C LEU A 74 -9.06 7.55 8.65
N ALA A 75 -9.18 6.40 9.32
CA ALA A 75 -10.46 5.90 9.80
C ALA A 75 -11.18 6.86 10.76
N LEU A 76 -10.44 7.44 11.71
CA LEU A 76 -11.00 8.42 12.66
C LEU A 76 -11.42 9.72 11.96
N ARG A 77 -10.66 10.18 10.96
CA ARG A 77 -10.98 11.39 10.19
C ARG A 77 -12.25 11.25 9.35
N ARG A 78 -12.55 10.04 8.86
CA ARG A 78 -13.81 9.73 8.17
C ARG A 78 -15.04 9.83 9.10
N GLY A 79 -14.81 9.79 10.41
CA GLY A 79 -15.87 9.75 11.42
C GLY A 79 -16.32 8.33 11.72
N LEU A 80 -16.67 8.07 12.98
CA LEU A 80 -17.22 6.78 13.40
C LEU A 80 -18.74 6.76 13.23
N PRO A 81 -19.34 5.60 12.88
CA PRO A 81 -20.78 5.47 12.84
C PRO A 81 -21.42 5.84 14.18
N ALA A 82 -22.54 6.58 14.14
CA ALA A 82 -23.31 6.94 15.34
C ALA A 82 -23.87 5.72 16.10
N GLN A 83 -23.96 4.58 15.41
CA GLN A 83 -24.65 3.35 15.85
C GLN A 83 -23.78 2.46 16.76
N GLY A 84 -22.56 2.90 17.09
CA GLY A 84 -21.61 2.16 17.92
C GLY A 84 -20.26 1.94 17.22
N LEU A 85 -19.29 1.49 18.01
CA LEU A 85 -17.92 1.27 17.53
C LEU A 85 -17.89 0.02 16.63
N PRO A 86 -17.46 0.13 15.36
CA PRO A 86 -17.44 -1.02 14.47
C PRO A 86 -16.40 -2.06 14.94
N PRO A 87 -16.58 -3.35 14.59
CA PRO A 87 -15.60 -4.38 14.91
C PRO A 87 -14.23 -4.13 14.25
N ARG A 88 -14.21 -3.30 13.21
CA ARG A 88 -13.00 -2.85 12.51
C ARG A 88 -13.09 -1.33 12.37
N LEU A 89 -12.16 -0.62 13.00
CA LEU A 89 -12.08 0.83 12.88
C LEU A 89 -11.59 1.23 11.49
N ALA A 90 -10.41 0.76 11.10
CA ALA A 90 -9.89 0.92 9.75
C ALA A 90 -10.52 -0.09 8.79
N GLU A 91 -10.81 0.35 7.58
CA GLU A 91 -11.24 -0.47 6.45
C GLU A 91 -10.07 -0.71 5.48
N PRO A 92 -10.17 -1.67 4.54
CA PRO A 92 -9.10 -1.94 3.57
C PRO A 92 -8.59 -0.70 2.81
N ALA A 93 -9.50 0.24 2.49
CA ALA A 93 -9.13 1.50 1.86
C ALA A 93 -8.28 2.43 2.75
N ASP A 94 -8.45 2.39 4.08
CA ASP A 94 -7.61 3.15 5.03
C ASP A 94 -6.19 2.60 5.06
N TRP A 95 -6.05 1.27 5.08
CA TRP A 95 -4.75 0.60 5.02
C TRP A 95 -4.05 0.87 3.69
N LEU A 96 -4.77 0.76 2.58
CA LEU A 96 -4.22 1.05 1.26
C LEU A 96 -3.80 2.52 1.13
N ALA A 97 -4.62 3.46 1.60
CA ALA A 97 -4.26 4.89 1.63
C ALA A 97 -3.01 5.14 2.46
N ALA A 98 -2.91 4.52 3.64
CA ALA A 98 -1.73 4.63 4.50
C ALA A 98 -0.46 4.11 3.81
N ARG A 99 -0.54 2.96 3.13
CA ARG A 99 0.57 2.39 2.36
C ARG A 99 1.00 3.30 1.22
N ILE A 100 0.04 3.79 0.43
CA ILE A 100 0.33 4.71 -0.68
C ILE A 100 1.01 5.98 -0.18
N LEU A 101 0.47 6.57 0.90
CA LEU A 101 1.03 7.78 1.50
C LEU A 101 2.45 7.54 2.00
N LEU A 102 2.68 6.52 2.83
CA LEU A 102 3.97 6.31 3.52
C LEU A 102 5.07 5.74 2.62
N LEU A 103 4.72 4.81 1.72
CA LEU A 103 5.66 4.19 0.79
C LEU A 103 5.81 4.98 -0.52
N GLU A 104 5.04 6.07 -0.67
CA GLU A 104 5.03 6.94 -1.85
C GLU A 104 4.70 6.18 -3.13
N TRP A 105 3.81 5.20 -3.05
CA TRP A 105 3.44 4.40 -4.20
C TRP A 105 2.75 5.26 -5.27
N ARG A 106 3.23 5.13 -6.51
CA ARG A 106 2.65 5.72 -7.72
C ARG A 106 1.84 4.72 -8.53
N GLN A 107 2.14 3.44 -8.34
CA GLN A 107 1.43 2.32 -8.92
C GLN A 107 1.22 1.26 -7.86
N VAL A 108 0.13 0.51 -7.94
CA VAL A 108 -0.16 -0.61 -7.03
C VAL A 108 -0.75 -1.78 -7.83
N ALA A 109 -0.25 -2.98 -7.58
CA ALA A 109 -0.70 -4.22 -8.22
C ALA A 109 -1.98 -4.72 -7.55
N LEU A 110 -3.06 -4.90 -8.31
CA LEU A 110 -4.37 -5.29 -7.78
C LEU A 110 -5.20 -6.13 -8.78
N GLY A 111 -6.17 -6.86 -8.24
CA GLY A 111 -7.28 -7.44 -9.00
C GLY A 111 -8.31 -6.39 -9.44
N LEU A 112 -9.22 -6.78 -10.35
CA LEU A 112 -10.30 -5.91 -10.83
C LEU A 112 -11.32 -5.57 -9.73
N ASP A 113 -11.55 -6.50 -8.80
CA ASP A 113 -12.44 -6.37 -7.65
C ASP A 113 -11.92 -5.38 -6.59
N GLU A 114 -10.64 -4.99 -6.66
CA GLU A 114 -9.99 -4.09 -5.72
C GLU A 114 -9.93 -2.63 -6.22
N LEU A 115 -10.40 -2.36 -7.45
CA LEU A 115 -10.35 -1.01 -8.05
C LEU A 115 -11.12 0.04 -7.25
N ALA A 116 -12.33 -0.30 -6.78
CA ALA A 116 -13.13 0.60 -5.94
C ALA A 116 -12.43 0.94 -4.62
N ALA A 117 -11.70 -0.02 -4.04
CA ALA A 117 -10.92 0.22 -2.83
C ALA A 117 -9.70 1.13 -3.09
N LEU A 118 -9.08 1.05 -4.28
CA LEU A 118 -8.03 1.98 -4.70
C LEU A 118 -8.57 3.40 -4.88
N ASP A 119 -9.75 3.57 -5.47
CA ASP A 119 -10.37 4.89 -5.64
C ASP A 119 -10.65 5.55 -4.29
N ASP A 120 -11.24 4.80 -3.36
CA ASP A 120 -11.47 5.27 -2.00
C ASP A 120 -10.16 5.58 -1.27
N ALA A 121 -9.13 4.75 -1.43
CA ALA A 121 -7.82 4.97 -0.84
C ALA A 121 -7.18 6.26 -1.38
N ASN A 122 -7.22 6.48 -2.70
CA ASN A 122 -6.70 7.68 -3.34
C ASN A 122 -7.43 8.95 -2.89
N ARG A 123 -8.76 8.89 -2.72
CA ARG A 123 -9.55 10.00 -2.19
C ARG A 123 -9.16 10.34 -0.75
N ARG A 124 -9.14 9.34 0.15
CA ARG A 124 -8.76 9.52 1.56
C ARG A 124 -7.32 10.05 1.69
N ALA A 125 -6.41 9.56 0.86
CA ALA A 125 -5.04 10.02 0.82
C ALA A 125 -4.91 11.46 0.29
N ALA A 126 -5.69 11.85 -0.73
CA ALA A 126 -5.75 13.22 -1.23
C ALA A 126 -6.23 14.19 -0.15
N GLU A 127 -7.29 13.85 0.57
CA GLU A 127 -7.84 14.67 1.67
C GLU A 127 -6.80 14.90 2.78
N LEU A 128 -6.08 13.84 3.18
CA LEU A 128 -5.05 13.97 4.22
C LEU A 128 -3.81 14.74 3.71
N ALA A 129 -3.36 14.48 2.48
CA ALA A 129 -2.23 15.20 1.89
C ALA A 129 -2.54 16.70 1.74
N ALA A 130 -3.77 17.06 1.34
CA ALA A 130 -4.22 18.44 1.26
C ALA A 130 -4.21 19.12 2.64
N ALA A 131 -4.72 18.45 3.68
CA ALA A 131 -4.67 18.95 5.05
C ALA A 131 -3.22 19.17 5.54
N ALA A 132 -2.30 18.30 5.11
CA ALA A 132 -0.87 18.39 5.41
C ALA A 132 -0.09 19.40 4.54
N GLY A 133 -0.74 20.06 3.57
CA GLY A 133 -0.05 20.94 2.61
C GLY A 133 0.95 20.20 1.71
N LEU A 134 0.74 18.92 1.47
CA LEU A 134 1.61 18.06 0.66
C LEU A 134 1.10 17.93 -0.77
N ALA A 135 2.01 17.97 -1.74
CA ALA A 135 1.68 17.66 -3.13
C ALA A 135 1.26 16.18 -3.26
N TRP A 136 0.10 15.95 -3.88
CA TRP A 136 -0.47 14.63 -4.04
C TRP A 136 -0.62 14.25 -5.51
N ARG A 137 -0.38 12.97 -5.82
CA ARG A 137 -0.82 12.36 -7.08
C ARG A 137 -1.38 10.98 -6.74
N PRO A 138 -2.54 10.60 -7.30
CA PRO A 138 -3.14 9.30 -7.04
C PRO A 138 -2.23 8.18 -7.52
N ALA A 139 -2.27 7.04 -6.83
CA ALA A 139 -1.64 5.83 -7.31
C ALA A 139 -2.50 5.18 -8.40
N LEU A 140 -1.86 4.71 -9.46
CA LEU A 140 -2.52 4.04 -10.57
C LEU A 140 -2.55 2.51 -10.39
N PRO A 141 -3.58 1.82 -10.90
CA PRO A 141 -3.63 0.37 -10.85
C PRO A 141 -2.65 -0.26 -11.86
N VAL A 142 -2.00 -1.35 -11.44
CA VAL A 142 -1.36 -2.34 -12.32
C VAL A 142 -2.17 -3.62 -12.19
N LEU A 143 -2.92 -3.96 -13.24
CA LEU A 143 -3.93 -5.02 -13.17
C LEU A 143 -3.30 -6.41 -13.28
N LEU A 144 -3.56 -7.25 -12.28
CA LEU A 144 -3.12 -8.64 -12.22
C LEU A 144 -4.21 -9.57 -12.76
N SER A 145 -3.94 -10.26 -13.87
CA SER A 145 -4.94 -11.14 -14.52
C SER A 145 -5.38 -12.34 -13.67
N GLY A 146 -4.55 -12.77 -12.72
CA GLY A 146 -4.85 -13.88 -11.80
C GLY A 146 -5.30 -13.44 -10.40
N GLY A 147 -5.51 -12.15 -10.18
CA GLY A 147 -5.65 -11.58 -8.83
C GLY A 147 -4.30 -11.53 -8.10
N ARG A 148 -4.31 -11.01 -6.87
CA ARG A 148 -3.13 -11.02 -5.99
C ARG A 148 -3.11 -12.24 -5.08
N GLY A 149 -1.92 -12.71 -4.72
CA GLY A 149 -1.76 -13.70 -3.66
C GLY A 149 -2.21 -13.15 -2.31
N GLU A 150 -2.77 -14.00 -1.46
CA GLU A 150 -3.15 -13.60 -0.10
C GLU A 150 -1.93 -13.12 0.71
N GLY A 151 -2.15 -12.12 1.57
CA GLY A 151 -1.14 -11.69 2.55
C GLY A 151 -0.02 -10.81 1.99
N GLY A 152 -0.07 -10.39 0.73
CA GLY A 152 0.90 -9.45 0.20
C GLY A 152 0.36 -8.51 -0.88
N LEU A 153 1.15 -7.47 -1.12
CA LEU A 153 0.85 -6.37 -2.03
C LEU A 153 2.15 -5.87 -2.67
N GLN A 154 2.08 -5.46 -3.94
CA GLN A 154 3.20 -4.85 -4.64
C GLN A 154 2.82 -3.44 -5.06
N GLY A 155 3.69 -2.48 -4.81
CA GLY A 155 3.57 -1.13 -5.32
C GLY A 155 4.89 -0.63 -5.87
N TRP A 156 4.87 0.53 -6.52
CA TRP A 156 6.07 1.12 -7.09
C TRP A 156 6.27 2.55 -6.60
N SER A 157 7.46 2.82 -6.09
CA SER A 157 7.86 4.11 -5.50
C SER A 157 8.89 4.81 -6.39
N PRO A 158 8.94 6.16 -6.43
CA PRO A 158 10.01 6.88 -7.13
C PRO A 158 11.36 6.73 -6.42
N ARG A 159 11.39 6.17 -5.21
CA ARG A 159 12.61 5.94 -4.45
C ARG A 159 12.94 4.45 -4.43
N PRO A 160 14.18 4.05 -4.75
CA PRO A 160 14.58 2.67 -4.63
C PRO A 160 14.52 2.27 -3.16
N ALA A 161 13.82 1.19 -2.86
CA ALA A 161 13.93 0.58 -1.55
C ALA A 161 15.37 0.06 -1.39
N GLN A 162 16.01 0.35 -0.26
CA GLN A 162 17.34 -0.15 -0.01
C GLN A 162 17.28 -1.67 0.20
N PRO A 163 17.88 -2.47 -0.69
CA PRO A 163 17.77 -3.92 -0.57
C PRO A 163 18.35 -4.41 0.76
N GLY A 164 17.69 -5.42 1.33
CA GLY A 164 18.23 -6.23 2.43
C GLY A 164 19.55 -6.91 2.01
N ALA A 165 20.46 -7.16 2.95
CA ALA A 165 21.49 -8.15 2.70
C ALA A 165 20.85 -9.55 2.74
N GLY A 166 21.05 -10.36 1.70
CA GLY A 166 20.56 -11.75 1.63
C GLY A 166 19.23 -11.94 0.90
N ARG A 167 18.53 -13.05 1.17
CA ARG A 167 17.24 -13.42 0.57
C ARG A 167 16.25 -13.87 1.64
N GLY A 168 14.96 -13.89 1.30
CA GLY A 168 13.89 -14.38 2.17
C GLY A 168 13.64 -13.48 3.39
N VAL A 169 13.21 -14.08 4.50
CA VAL A 169 12.73 -13.36 5.69
C VAL A 169 13.79 -12.45 6.31
N ALA A 170 15.05 -12.89 6.37
CA ALA A 170 16.13 -12.07 6.92
C ALA A 170 16.34 -10.76 6.14
N ALA A 171 16.30 -10.84 4.81
CA ALA A 171 16.36 -9.67 3.94
C ALA A 171 15.14 -8.76 4.15
N ALA A 172 13.96 -9.34 4.36
CA ALA A 172 12.73 -8.58 4.62
C ALA A 172 12.76 -7.83 5.96
N LEU A 173 13.26 -8.49 7.02
CA LEU A 173 13.46 -7.85 8.33
C LEU A 173 14.41 -6.66 8.22
N ASP A 174 15.53 -6.85 7.53
CA ASP A 174 16.58 -5.84 7.37
C ASP A 174 16.12 -4.64 6.53
N ALA A 175 15.47 -4.91 5.39
CA ALA A 175 14.86 -3.89 4.54
C ALA A 175 13.77 -3.11 5.29
N SER A 176 12.93 -3.78 6.09
CA SER A 176 11.88 -3.13 6.89
C SER A 176 12.45 -2.18 7.94
N ARG A 177 13.52 -2.58 8.65
CA ARG A 177 14.21 -1.70 9.61
C ARG A 177 14.74 -0.44 8.94
N ARG A 178 15.34 -0.56 7.75
CA ARG A 178 15.85 0.59 6.98
C ARG A 178 14.72 1.48 6.47
N ALA A 179 13.66 0.89 5.93
CA ALA A 179 12.51 1.61 5.43
C ALA A 179 11.83 2.43 6.54
N ARG A 180 11.72 1.85 7.76
CA ARG A 180 11.07 2.51 8.90
C ARG A 180 11.65 3.88 9.23
N ALA A 181 12.97 4.06 9.16
CA ALA A 181 13.59 5.36 9.46
C ALA A 181 13.10 6.47 8.51
N GLY A 182 12.95 6.17 7.22
CA GLY A 182 12.38 7.11 6.25
C GLY A 182 10.88 7.31 6.42
N LEU A 183 10.17 6.25 6.81
CA LEU A 183 8.72 6.27 7.03
C LEU A 183 8.34 7.13 8.23
N ALA A 184 9.09 7.07 9.33
CA ALA A 184 8.85 7.87 10.52
C ALA A 184 8.85 9.39 10.21
N GLY A 185 9.86 9.88 9.52
CA GLY A 185 9.93 11.31 9.15
C GLY A 185 8.83 11.74 8.18
N ARG A 186 8.31 10.82 7.36
CA ARG A 186 7.14 11.10 6.50
C ARG A 186 5.84 11.06 7.28
N PHE A 187 5.70 10.10 8.19
CA PHE A 187 4.56 9.97 9.07
C PHE A 187 4.37 11.23 9.93
N GLU A 188 5.45 11.77 10.51
CA GLU A 188 5.40 13.04 11.26
C GLU A 188 4.83 14.20 10.44
N LYS A 189 5.22 14.33 9.17
CA LYS A 189 4.65 15.35 8.26
C LYS A 189 3.15 15.19 8.04
N LEU A 190 2.65 13.96 8.05
CA LEU A 190 1.23 13.62 7.90
C LEU A 190 0.44 13.74 9.21
N LEU A 191 1.12 13.88 10.37
CA LEU A 191 0.48 14.05 11.67
C LEU A 191 0.24 15.51 12.05
N ASN A 192 1.08 16.43 11.58
CA ASN A 192 1.07 17.85 11.97
C ASN A 192 -0.06 18.68 11.29
N CYS A 193 -1.16 18.05 10.92
CA CYS A 193 -2.32 18.62 10.24
C CYS A 193 -3.64 18.04 10.75
#